data_AF-A0A7J2J7B4-F1
#
_entry.id   AF-A0A7J2J7B4-F1
#
_cell.length_a   1.000
_cell.length_b   1.000
_cell.length_c   1.000
_cell.angle_alpha   90.00
_cell.angle_beta   90.00
_cell.angle_gamma   90.00
#
_symmetry.space_group_name_H-M   'P 1'
#
loop_
_entity.id
_entity.type
_entity.pdbx_description
1 polymer ?
#
loop_
_entity_poly.entity_id
_entity_poly.type
_entity_poly.pdbx_seq_one_letter_code
_entity_poly.pdbx_strand_id
1 'polypeptide(L)' 'MKEDLFDREEELKLFSEALDYASLIVITGLRRTGKTSFMNVALAESNCPYISLDLRGLPYNPSRAEIVRRLETTFNLLYT' A
#
# COMPACT_ATOMS: atom_id res chain seq x y z
N MET A 1 -12.34 -8.40 6.29
CA MET A 1 -12.30 -9.42 5.20
C MET A 1 -12.91 -8.80 3.95
N LYS A 2 -12.91 -9.46 2.78
CA LYS A 2 -13.43 -8.94 1.49
C LYS A 2 -14.85 -8.34 1.59
N GLU A 3 -15.61 -8.83 2.58
CA GLU A 3 -16.94 -8.36 3.00
C GLU A 3 -16.99 -6.91 3.55
N ASP A 4 -15.86 -6.30 3.93
CA ASP A 4 -15.81 -4.91 4.41
C ASP A 4 -15.72 -3.87 3.26
N LEU A 5 -15.60 -4.32 2.00
CA LEU A 5 -15.57 -3.48 0.79
C LEU A 5 -16.87 -3.55 -0.01
N PHE A 6 -18.03 -3.62 0.65
CA PHE A 6 -19.30 -3.35 -0.04
C PHE A 6 -19.17 -2.01 -0.79
N ASP A 7 -19.36 -2.05 -2.11
CA ASP A 7 -19.34 -0.92 -3.06
C ASP A 7 -17.97 -0.43 -3.59
N ARG A 8 -16.95 -1.29 -3.67
CA ARG A 8 -15.61 -0.91 -4.20
C ARG A 8 -15.03 -1.81 -5.29
N GLU A 9 -15.86 -2.61 -5.94
CA GLU A 9 -15.42 -3.51 -7.00
C GLU A 9 -14.83 -2.77 -8.22
N GLU A 10 -15.42 -1.63 -8.61
CA GLU A 10 -14.89 -0.81 -9.70
C GLU A 10 -13.50 -0.23 -9.38
N GLU A 11 -13.30 0.26 -8.15
CA GLU A 11 -12.01 0.78 -7.70
C GLU A 11 -10.93 -0.33 -7.72
N LEU A 12 -11.28 -1.54 -7.27
CA LEU A 12 -10.38 -2.71 -7.31
C LEU A 12 -10.01 -3.09 -8.74
N LYS A 13 -10.99 -3.10 -9.66
CA LYS A 13 -10.76 -3.38 -11.08
C LYS A 13 -9.82 -2.35 -11.70
N LEU A 14 -10.06 -1.05 -11.48
CA LEU A 14 -9.20 0.02 -11.98
C LEU A 14 -7.78 -0.07 -11.42
N PHE A 15 -7.63 -0.42 -10.14
CA PHE A 15 -6.33 -0.63 -9.53
C PHE A 15 -5.60 -1.82 -10.18
N SER A 16 -6.29 -2.93 -10.40
CA SER A 16 -5.72 -4.12 -11.04
C SER A 16 -5.29 -3.86 -12.47
N GLU A 17 -6.10 -3.15 -13.26
CA GLU A 17 -5.75 -2.79 -14.65
C GLU A 17 -4.55 -1.82 -14.66
N ALA A 18 -4.51 -0.86 -13.74
CA ALA A 18 -3.41 0.09 -13.63
C ALA A 18 -2.08 -0.56 -13.23
N LEU A 19 -2.08 -1.64 -12.43
CA LEU A 19 -0.86 -2.32 -12.01
C LEU A 19 0.00 -2.81 -13.18
N ASP A 20 -0.61 -3.15 -14.32
CA ASP A 20 0.08 -3.71 -15.48
C ASP A 20 0.88 -2.65 -16.27
N TYR A 21 0.51 -1.36 -16.18
CA TYR A 21 1.11 -0.31 -17.02
C TYR A 21 1.54 0.96 -16.26
N ALA A 22 1.04 1.18 -15.04
CA ALA A 22 1.32 2.41 -14.30
C ALA A 22 2.60 2.28 -13.46
N SER A 23 3.57 3.16 -13.70
CA SER A 23 4.77 3.26 -12.86
C SER A 23 4.51 3.86 -11.47
N LEU A 24 3.35 4.51 -11.29
CA LEU A 24 2.95 5.14 -10.03
C LEU A 24 1.42 5.17 -9.93
N ILE A 25 0.89 4.64 -8.83
CA ILE A 25 -0.54 4.68 -8.49
C ILE A 25 -0.71 5.50 -7.21
N VAL A 26 -1.64 6.46 -7.23
CA VAL A 26 -1.93 7.31 -6.07
C VAL A 26 -3.37 7.08 -5.62
N ILE A 27 -3.54 6.51 -4.43
CA ILE A 27 -4.85 6.27 -3.83
C ILE A 27 -5.26 7.50 -3.01
N THR A 28 -6.27 8.23 -3.49
CA THR A 28 -6.78 9.45 -2.83
C THR A 28 -8.18 9.23 -2.25
N GLY A 29 -8.73 10.24 -1.56
CA GLY A 29 -10.11 10.22 -1.05
C GLY A 29 -10.28 10.90 0.30
N LEU A 30 -11.54 11.09 0.73
CA LEU A 30 -11.90 11.80 1.95
C LEU A 30 -11.33 11.17 3.23
N ARG A 31 -11.20 11.94 4.33
CA ARG A 31 -10.73 11.41 5.61
C ARG A 31 -11.70 10.31 6.09
N ARG A 32 -11.15 9.19 6.59
CA ARG A 32 -11.88 7.99 7.08
C ARG A 32 -12.51 7.09 6.01
N THR A 33 -12.14 7.22 4.75
CA THR A 33 -12.61 6.30 3.68
C THR A 33 -11.93 4.93 3.69
N GLY A 34 -11.02 4.63 4.63
CA GLY A 34 -10.38 3.31 4.68
C GLY A 34 -9.36 3.03 3.56
N LYS A 35 -8.67 4.06 3.03
CA LYS A 35 -7.65 3.92 1.96
C LYS A 35 -6.61 2.82 2.21
N THR A 36 -6.09 2.72 3.43
CA THR A 36 -5.14 1.66 3.81
C THR A 36 -5.80 0.27 3.76
N SER A 37 -7.07 0.15 4.16
CA SER A 37 -7.82 -1.10 4.04
C SER A 37 -8.01 -1.50 2.58
N PHE A 38 -8.42 -0.53 1.74
CA PHE A 38 -8.53 -0.74 0.29
C PHE A 38 -7.21 -1.21 -0.32
N MET A 39 -6.10 -0.51 -0.04
CA MET A 39 -4.78 -0.87 -0.57
C MET A 39 -4.38 -2.29 -0.16
N ASN A 40 -4.61 -2.69 1.10
CA ASN A 40 -4.29 -4.03 1.57
C ASN A 40 -5.11 -5.10 0.85
N VAL A 41 -6.41 -4.86 0.62
CA VAL A 41 -7.26 -5.80 -0.11
C VAL A 41 -6.88 -5.86 -1.59
N ALA A 42 -6.63 -4.71 -2.22
CA ALA A 42 -6.23 -4.63 -3.62
C ALA A 42 -4.90 -5.35 -3.89
N LEU A 43 -3.91 -5.20 -2.99
CA LEU A 43 -2.63 -5.90 -3.09
C LEU A 43 -2.74 -7.40 -2.78
N ALA A 44 -3.61 -7.79 -1.84
CA ALA A 44 -3.85 -9.21 -1.55
C ALA A 44 -4.52 -9.93 -2.74
N GLU A 45 -5.43 -9.25 -3.44
CA GLU A 45 -6.15 -9.79 -4.60
C GLU A 45 -5.33 -9.75 -5.89
N SER A 46 -4.32 -8.88 -6.01
CA SER A 46 -3.50 -8.79 -7.22
C SER A 46 -2.57 -9.99 -7.42
N ASN A 47 -2.38 -10.84 -6.40
CA ASN A 47 -1.42 -11.97 -6.43
C ASN A 47 0.02 -11.56 -6.79
N CYS A 48 0.36 -10.27 -6.75
CA CYS A 48 1.72 -9.80 -6.97
C CYS A 48 2.50 -9.81 -5.64
N PRO A 49 3.80 -10.13 -5.65
CA PRO A 49 4.64 -9.88 -4.49
C PRO A 49 4.74 -8.36 -4.23
N TYR A 50 4.45 -7.93 -3.00
CA TYR A 50 4.50 -6.53 -2.61
C TYR A 50 5.12 -6.35 -1.22
N ILE A 51 5.59 -5.13 -0.96
CA ILE A 51 6.09 -4.71 0.36
C ILE A 51 5.32 -3.47 0.77
N SER A 52 4.65 -3.54 1.91
CA SER A 52 3.96 -2.40 2.50
C SER A 52 4.90 -1.66 3.45
N LEU A 53 5.17 -0.38 3.16
CA LEU A 53 6.05 0.46 3.95
C LEU A 53 5.26 1.57 4.62
N ASP A 54 5.23 1.55 5.95
CA ASP A 54 4.64 2.64 6.72
C ASP A 54 5.67 3.76 6.97
N LEU A 55 5.55 4.81 6.16
CA LEU A 55 6.37 6.01 6.24
C LEU A 55 5.86 7.03 7.26
N ARG A 56 4.76 6.73 7.98
CA ARG A 56 4.30 7.59 9.07
C ARG A 56 5.38 7.66 10.15
N GLY A 57 5.65 8.87 10.62
CA GLY A 57 6.67 9.13 11.64
C GLY A 57 8.08 9.39 11.11
N LEU A 58 8.31 9.32 9.79
CA LEU A 58 9.53 9.90 9.24
C LEU A 58 9.51 11.43 9.39
N PRO A 59 10.66 12.06 9.69
CA PRO A 59 10.75 13.51 9.70
C PRO A 59 10.50 14.07 8.28
N TYR A 60 10.12 15.35 8.18
CA TYR A 60 9.82 16.00 6.90
C TYR A 60 10.95 15.87 5.87
N ASN A 61 12.20 15.84 6.33
CA ASN A 61 13.38 15.58 5.52
C ASN A 61 14.18 14.41 6.12
N PRO A 62 13.80 13.16 5.83
CA PRO A 62 14.50 12.00 6.35
C PRO A 62 15.86 11.86 5.67
N SER A 63 16.88 11.54 6.46
CA SER A 63 18.19 11.20 5.90
C SER A 63 18.10 9.88 5.13
N ARG A 64 19.01 9.68 4.16
CA ARG A 64 19.11 8.39 3.45
C ARG A 64 19.26 7.22 4.42
N ALA A 65 20.06 7.38 5.48
CA ALA A 65 20.26 6.36 6.51
C ALA A 65 18.95 5.97 7.20
N GLU A 66 18.08 6.93 7.49
CA GLU A 66 16.80 6.68 8.16
C GLU A 66 15.85 5.87 7.27
N ILE A 67 15.79 6.21 5.98
CA ILE A 67 14.98 5.47 4.98
C ILE A 67 15.48 4.04 4.86
N VAL A 68 16.80 3.85 4.72
CA VAL A 68 17.43 2.52 4.60
C VAL A 68 17.14 1.68 5.85
N ARG A 69 17.30 2.26 7.04
CA ARG A 69 17.06 1.55 8.30
C ARG A 69 15.59 1.15 8.47
N ARG A 70 14.66 1.98 7.98
CA ARG A 70 13.21 1.67 7.98
C ARG A 70 12.88 0.53 7.01
N LEU A 71 13.52 0.52 5.84
CA LEU A 71 13.42 -0.59 4.89
C LEU A 71 13.95 -1.88 5.53
N GLU A 72 15.18 -1.89 6.03
CA GLU A 72 15.80 -3.07 6.67
C GLU A 72 14.93 -3.64 7.79
N THR A 73 14.42 -2.77 8.68
CA THR A 73 13.55 -3.21 9.78
C THR A 73 12.28 -3.87 9.26
N THR A 74 11.66 -3.30 8.21
CA THR A 74 10.42 -3.85 7.64
C THR A 74 10.68 -5.18 6.93
N PHE A 75 11.79 -5.28 6.18
CA PHE A 75 12.17 -6.53 5.51
C PHE A 75 12.45 -7.64 6.53
N ASN A 76 13.19 -7.38 7.60
CA ASN A 76 13.52 -8.39 8.60
C ASN A 76 12.27 -8.96 9.30
N LEU A 77 11.23 -8.14 9.47
CA LEU A 77 9.94 -8.59 10.02
C LEU A 77 9.17 -9.53 9.08
N LEU A 78 9.46 -9.55 7.78
CA LEU A 78 8.82 -10.47 6.82
C LEU A 78 9.46 -11.87 6.81
N TYR A 79 10.66 -12.03 7.39
CA TYR A 79 11.42 -13.28 7.40
C TYR A 79 11.55 -13.92 8.81
N THR A 80 10.78 -13.45 9.79
CA THR A 80 10.70 -14.01 11.16
C THR A 80 9.31 -14.57 11.41
#